data_AF-A0A957M6Y0-F1
#
_entry.id   AF-A0A957M6Y0-F1
#
_cell.length_a   1.000
_cell.length_b   1.000
_cell.length_c   1.000
_cell.angle_alpha   90.00
_cell.angle_beta   90.00
_cell.angle_gamma   90.00
#
_symmetry.space_group_name_H-M   'P 1'
#
loop_
_entity.id
_entity.type
_entity.pdbx_description
1 polymer ?
#
loop_
_entity_poly.entity_id
_entity_poly.type
_entity_poly.pdbx_seq_one_letter_code
_entity_poly.pdbx_strand_id
1 'polypeptide(L)'
;MATTDPPGFAALLTAAIQQIKRREGKPVRVIQDELGYALGKAGGSMVEFWRKGNLPARHADVELLARLLVRRGRLDRAWLEAFLTTS
;
A
#
# COMPACT_ATOMS: atom_id res chain seq x y z
N MET A 1 10.49 -27.44 -5.89
CA MET A 1 10.39 -26.16 -6.60
C MET A 1 9.36 -25.33 -5.86
N ALA A 2 9.77 -24.30 -5.09
CA ALA A 2 8.84 -23.45 -4.39
C ALA A 2 8.22 -22.50 -5.42
N THR A 3 6.95 -22.72 -5.77
CA THR A 3 6.13 -21.72 -6.43
C THR A 3 5.88 -20.61 -5.41
N THR A 4 6.80 -19.66 -5.32
CA THR A 4 6.55 -18.42 -4.58
C THR A 4 5.55 -17.64 -5.41
N ASP A 5 4.26 -17.90 -5.18
CA ASP A 5 3.19 -17.08 -5.73
C ASP A 5 3.52 -15.62 -5.37
N PRO A 6 3.47 -14.68 -6.34
CA PRO A 6 3.76 -13.29 -6.04
C PRO A 6 2.85 -12.84 -4.90
N PRO A 7 3.38 -12.20 -3.84
CA PRO A 7 2.56 -11.78 -2.72
C PRO A 7 1.43 -10.89 -3.23
N GLY A 8 0.19 -11.27 -2.92
CA GLY A 8 -0.98 -10.53 -3.39
C GLY A 8 -1.03 -9.09 -2.90
N PHE A 9 -1.84 -8.26 -3.57
CA PHE A 9 -2.00 -6.82 -3.33
C PHE A 9 -2.00 -6.42 -1.84
N ALA A 10 -2.84 -7.08 -1.04
CA ALA A 10 -3.01 -6.79 0.38
C ALA A 10 -1.73 -7.07 1.21
N ALA A 11 -0.96 -8.10 0.84
CA ALA A 11 0.30 -8.43 1.49
C ALA A 11 1.37 -7.39 1.14
N LEU A 12 1.50 -7.01 -0.14
CA LEU A 12 2.41 -5.95 -0.57
C LEU A 12 2.08 -4.60 0.08
N LEU A 13 0.79 -4.24 0.15
CA LEU A 13 0.31 -3.03 0.81
C LEU A 13 0.67 -3.04 2.31
N THR A 14 0.44 -4.17 2.98
CA THR A 14 0.76 -4.30 4.40
C THR A 14 2.27 -4.21 4.64
N ALA A 15 3.09 -4.87 3.82
CA ALA A 15 4.54 -4.80 3.90
C ALA A 15 5.05 -3.35 3.71
N ALA A 16 4.53 -2.64 2.70
CA ALA A 16 4.88 -1.24 2.44
C ALA A 16 4.54 -0.32 3.62
N ILE A 17 3.36 -0.47 4.23
CA ILE A 17 2.96 0.32 5.40
C ILE A 17 3.84 0.01 6.61
N GLN A 18 4.22 -1.26 6.81
CA GLN A 18 5.18 -1.63 7.87
C GLN A 18 6.57 -1.02 7.61
N GLN A 19 7.01 -0.94 6.35
CA GLN A 19 8.26 -0.28 5.99
C GLN A 19 8.19 1.22 6.27
N ILE A 20 7.10 1.90 5.90
CA ILE A 20 6.89 3.32 6.23
C ILE A 20 6.90 3.54 7.74
N LYS A 21 6.21 2.68 8.52
CA LYS A 21 6.23 2.72 9.99
C LYS A 21 7.64 2.71 10.54
N ARG A 22 8.48 1.77 10.09
CA ARG A 22 9.87 1.65 10.57
C ARG A 22 10.70 2.90 10.27
N ARG A 23 10.37 3.62 9.20
CA ARG A 23 11.14 4.78 8.73
C ARG A 23 10.69 6.10 9.33
N GLU A 24 9.37 6.28 9.44
CA GLU A 24 8.79 7.51 9.97
C GLU A 24 8.58 7.47 11.49
N GLY A 25 8.66 6.29 12.12
CA GLY A 25 8.39 6.13 13.55
C GLY A 25 6.92 6.35 13.93
N LYS A 26 6.03 6.46 12.95
CA LYS A 26 4.59 6.70 13.14
C LYS A 26 3.83 5.39 13.33
N PRO A 27 2.76 5.37 14.14
CA PRO A 27 1.88 4.21 14.24
C PRO A 27 1.15 3.95 12.92
N VAL A 28 0.86 2.67 12.63
CA VAL A 28 0.20 2.23 11.39
C VAL A 28 -1.10 3.02 11.13
N ARG A 29 -1.88 3.25 12.18
CA ARG A 29 -3.16 3.98 12.09
C ARG A 29 -2.97 5.40 11.54
N VAL A 30 -1.96 6.13 12.01
CA VAL A 30 -1.64 7.48 11.51
C VAL A 30 -1.19 7.42 10.05
N ILE A 31 -0.37 6.44 9.68
CA ILE A 31 0.08 6.28 8.28
C ILE A 31 -1.10 5.99 7.35
N GLN A 32 -2.01 5.10 7.76
CA GLN A 32 -3.23 4.80 6.98
C GLN A 32 -4.10 6.05 6.81
N ASP A 33 -4.23 6.84 7.88
CA ASP A 33 -5.00 8.07 7.88
C ASP A 33 -4.43 9.10 6.90
N GLU A 34 -3.12 9.36 6.97
CA GLU A 34 -2.42 10.24 6.03
C GLU A 34 -2.50 9.74 4.58
N LEU A 35 -2.42 8.43 4.36
CA LEU A 35 -2.60 7.84 3.03
C LEU A 35 -4.03 8.06 2.52
N GLY A 36 -5.04 7.88 3.39
CA GLY A 36 -6.44 8.14 3.07
C GLY A 36 -6.68 9.59 2.68
N TYR A 37 -6.15 10.54 3.47
CA TYR A 37 -6.22 11.97 3.17
C TYR A 37 -5.54 12.32 1.84
N ALA A 38 -4.36 11.76 1.57
CA ALA A 38 -3.67 11.97 0.30
C ALA A 38 -4.41 11.39 -0.92
N LEU A 39 -5.28 10.40 -0.72
CA LEU A 39 -6.19 9.85 -1.73
C LEU A 39 -7.52 10.61 -1.82
N GLY A 40 -7.64 11.76 -1.13
CA GLY A 40 -8.87 12.55 -1.11
C GLY A 40 -10.02 11.91 -0.33
N LYS A 41 -9.72 11.00 0.60
CA LYS A 41 -10.70 10.36 1.48
C LYS A 41 -10.56 10.86 2.92
N ALA A 42 -11.64 10.79 3.67
CA ALA A 42 -11.61 11.04 5.10
C ALA A 42 -11.04 9.80 5.83
N GLY A 43 -9.78 9.88 6.22
CA GLY A 43 -9.11 8.94 7.11
C GLY A 43 -8.75 7.57 6.53
N GLY A 44 -8.27 6.68 7.40
CA GLY A 44 -7.55 5.44 7.00
C GLY A 44 -8.39 4.19 6.71
N SER A 45 -9.72 4.25 6.85
CA SER A 45 -10.59 3.06 6.77
C SER A 45 -10.54 2.34 5.43
N MET A 46 -10.41 3.09 4.32
CA MET A 46 -10.26 2.52 2.98
C MET A 46 -8.95 1.74 2.84
N VAL A 47 -7.86 2.27 3.39
CA VAL A 47 -6.55 1.60 3.36
C VAL A 47 -6.59 0.33 4.21
N GLU A 48 -7.30 0.34 5.34
CA GLU A 48 -7.52 -0.87 6.13
C GLU A 48 -8.35 -1.92 5.37
N PHE A 49 -9.42 -1.50 4.69
CA PHE A 49 -10.26 -2.37 3.86
C PHE A 49 -9.44 -3.07 2.76
N TRP A 50 -8.54 -2.33 2.11
CA TRP A 50 -7.65 -2.87 1.08
C TRP A 50 -6.62 -3.88 1.61
N ARG A 51 -6.07 -3.62 2.81
CA ARG A 51 -5.17 -4.56 3.49
C ARG A 51 -5.84 -5.86 3.90
N LYS A 52 -7.18 -5.89 3.96
CA LYS A 52 -7.98 -7.10 4.24
C LYS A 52 -8.26 -7.94 2.99
N GLY A 53 -7.72 -7.56 1.83
CA GLY A 53 -7.87 -8.33 0.58
C GLY A 53 -8.89 -7.75 -0.40
N ASN A 54 -9.48 -6.59 -0.10
CA ASN A 54 -10.42 -5.95 -1.02
C ASN A 54 -9.67 -5.08 -2.02
N LEU A 55 -9.94 -5.24 -3.31
CA LEU A 55 -9.26 -4.48 -4.34
C LEU A 55 -9.85 -3.06 -4.49
N PRO A 56 -9.03 -2.05 -4.80
CA PRO A 56 -9.53 -0.71 -5.14
C PRO A 56 -10.38 -0.74 -6.40
N ALA A 57 -11.54 -0.07 -6.38
CA ALA A 57 -12.43 -0.04 -7.55
C ALA A 57 -11.92 0.83 -8.71
N ARG A 58 -10.91 1.69 -8.47
CA ARG A 58 -10.38 2.62 -9.46
C ARG A 58 -8.86 2.45 -9.58
N HIS A 59 -8.37 2.21 -10.79
CA HIS A 59 -6.94 2.12 -11.07
C HIS A 59 -6.18 3.40 -10.67
N ALA A 60 -6.80 4.58 -10.84
CA ALA A 60 -6.19 5.86 -10.42
C ALA A 60 -5.86 5.90 -8.91
N ASP A 61 -6.69 5.27 -8.07
CA ASP A 61 -6.45 5.19 -6.62
C ASP A 61 -5.25 4.27 -6.32
N VAL A 62 -5.11 3.17 -7.08
CA VAL A 62 -3.95 2.25 -7.00
C VAL A 62 -2.66 2.99 -7.36
N GLU A 63 -2.65 3.70 -8.49
CA GLU A 63 -1.46 4.40 -8.98
C GLU A 63 -1.03 5.54 -8.03
N LEU A 64 -2.00 6.28 -7.47
CA LEU A 64 -1.71 7.31 -6.49
C LEU A 64 -1.19 6.70 -5.18
N LEU A 65 -1.82 5.62 -4.70
CA LEU A 65 -1.37 4.89 -3.53
C LEU A 65 0.06 4.35 -3.75
N ALA A 66 0.34 3.72 -4.88
CA ALA A 66 1.65 3.18 -5.21
C ALA A 66 2.73 4.27 -5.17
N ARG A 67 2.46 5.45 -5.76
CA ARG A 67 3.37 6.61 -5.70
C ARG A 67 3.63 7.08 -4.27
N LEU A 68 2.59 7.16 -3.44
CA LEU A 68 2.72 7.54 -2.02
C LEU A 68 3.57 6.53 -1.25
N LEU A 69 3.34 5.22 -1.48
CA LEU A 69 4.06 4.13 -0.83
C LEU A 69 5.53 4.10 -1.24
N VAL A 70 5.83 4.24 -2.54
CA VAL A 70 7.21 4.30 -3.04
C VAL A 70 7.94 5.50 -2.45
N ARG A 71 7.33 6.69 -2.47
CA ARG A 71 7.95 7.92 -1.96
C ARG A 71 8.27 7.84 -0.47
N ARG A 72 7.33 7.38 0.35
CA ARG A 72 7.49 7.31 1.82
C ARG A 72 8.32 6.09 2.24
N GLY A 73 8.07 4.95 1.61
CA GLY A 73 8.73 3.68 1.89
C GLY A 73 10.14 3.55 1.31
N ARG A 74 10.51 4.33 0.27
CA ARG A 74 11.62 4.03 -0.66
C ARG A 74 11.57 2.56 -1.10
N LEU A 75 10.42 2.18 -1.64
CA LEU A 75 10.21 0.86 -2.21
C LEU A 75 10.89 0.80 -3.58
N ASP A 76 11.42 -0.36 -3.92
CA ASP A 76 12.11 -0.55 -5.19
C ASP A 76 11.13 -0.72 -6.36
N ARG A 77 11.64 -0.57 -7.58
CA ARG A 77 10.89 -0.79 -8.82
C ARG A 77 10.24 -2.18 -8.86
N ALA A 78 10.94 -3.22 -8.41
CA ALA A 78 10.38 -4.58 -8.40
C ALA A 78 9.11 -4.69 -7.54
N TRP A 79 9.07 -3.97 -6.41
CA TRP A 79 7.89 -3.91 -5.56
C TRP A 79 6.75 -3.16 -6.26
N LEU A 80 7.05 -2.05 -6.95
CA LEU A 80 6.06 -1.26 -7.67
C LEU A 80 5.41 -2.06 -8.80
N GLU A 81 6.21 -2.77 -9.59
CA GLU A 81 5.73 -3.62 -10.69
C GLU A 81 4.85 -4.75 -10.16
N ALA A 82 5.27 -5.42 -9.09
CA ALA A 82 4.44 -6.44 -8.43
C ALA A 82 3.11 -5.85 -7.93
N PHE A 83 3.15 -4.67 -7.30
CA PHE A 83 1.98 -4.01 -6.72
C PHE A 83 0.92 -3.62 -7.77
N LEU A 84 1.35 -3.14 -8.94
CA LEU A 84 0.45 -2.75 -10.03
C LEU A 84 -0.06 -3.93 -10.86
N THR A 85 0.64 -5.06 -10.84
CA THR A 85 0.23 -6.27 -11.60
C THR A 85 -0.77 -7.12 -10.82
N THR A 86 -0.78 -7.03 -9.48
CA THR A 86 -1.67 -7.82 -8.61
C THR A 86 -2.95 -7.08 -8.17
N SER A 87 -3.14 -5.82 -8.60
CA SER A 87 -4.24 -4.94 -8.18
C SER A 87 -5.43 -4.95 -9.11
#